data_AF-A0A3E0WSK3-F1
#
_entry.id   AF-A0A3E0WSK3-F1
#
_cell.length_a   1.000
_cell.length_b   1.000
_cell.length_c   1.000
_cell.angle_alpha   90.00
_cell.angle_beta   90.00
_cell.angle_gamma   90.00
#
_symmetry.space_group_name_H-M   'P 1'
#
loop_
_entity.id
_entity.type
_entity.pdbx_description
1 polymer ?
#
loop_
_entity_poly.entity_id
_entity_poly.type
_entity_poly.pdbx_seq_one_letter_code
_entity_poly.pdbx_strand_id
1 'polypeptide(L)'
;MNKRCSLSTIATAEGTAKACPVTRKLTGVSLLVCLAALSPGHSTAAPVAQLSPLAIPGTATDSAEDAPVRTQVLTRAELEQRHSRNLNEALSLVPGLYLREIHGKEGQELWIQGLDADRVLILIDGERPAPTTGSSVDLTQIGVLDIERIEIIRGATSALYGSSAMGGVVNVITRQPESGFNYQLEAEIGSYDDKGVGNAPHTHRLGANLSGRSERFNYRLTADRRHDDGFILFPGATSQHGHRITHTNLSGRFGVDLNDRWSLELRPSYSEEDKRQPYRTQPGGAAFDKLETVESHRLSGALRYDRGDGGTGLLRLSGERFDNRVENNARLTDHRESVRKASLDSHALEIQWNEPLSDRQLATLGAGENTSACASSMHKPTATAKPP
;
A
#
# COMPACT_ATOMS: atom_id res chain seq x y z
N MET A 1 -40.54 -5.55 21.71
CA MET A 1 -40.21 -6.28 22.96
C MET A 1 -38.73 -6.60 22.93
N ASN A 2 -37.90 -5.80 23.61
CA ASN A 2 -37.36 -6.01 24.96
C ASN A 2 -36.14 -6.96 24.93
N LYS A 3 -34.93 -6.61 25.39
CA LYS A 3 -34.55 -5.69 26.47
C LYS A 3 -33.19 -5.02 26.24
N ARG A 4 -33.12 -3.78 26.75
CA ARG A 4 -31.92 -3.02 27.10
C ARG A 4 -31.15 -3.70 28.22
N CYS A 5 -29.83 -3.53 28.25
CA CYS A 5 -29.03 -3.66 29.47
C CYS A 5 -28.41 -2.29 29.77
N SER A 6 -28.85 -1.69 30.87
CA SER A 6 -28.30 -0.49 31.48
C SER A 6 -27.58 -0.91 32.75
N LEU A 7 -26.38 -0.37 33.00
CA LEU A 7 -25.86 -0.23 34.36
C LEU A 7 -24.84 0.92 34.38
N SER A 8 -25.36 2.06 34.81
CA SER A 8 -24.61 3.14 35.45
C SER A 8 -24.42 2.79 36.93
N THR A 9 -23.23 2.97 37.49
CA THR A 9 -23.04 3.50 38.86
C THR A 9 -21.63 4.08 38.98
N ILE A 10 -21.64 5.28 39.56
CA ILE A 10 -20.56 6.22 39.83
C ILE A 10 -19.77 5.76 41.05
N ALA A 11 -18.44 5.87 41.00
CA ALA A 11 -17.60 6.00 42.19
C ALA A 11 -16.49 7.02 41.90
N THR A 12 -16.56 8.13 42.63
CA THR A 12 -15.58 9.21 42.72
C THR A 12 -14.33 8.76 43.47
N ALA A 13 -13.16 9.06 42.94
CA ALA A 13 -11.93 9.25 43.72
C ALA A 13 -11.04 10.25 42.99
N GLU A 14 -10.98 11.47 43.52
CA GLU A 14 -10.00 12.49 43.17
C GLU A 14 -8.60 12.02 43.58
N GLY A 15 -7.65 12.11 42.66
CA GLY A 15 -6.24 11.79 42.91
C GLY A 15 -5.38 12.70 42.05
N THR A 16 -4.64 13.58 42.71
CA THR A 16 -3.89 14.71 42.16
C THR A 16 -2.70 14.27 41.29
N ALA A 17 -2.71 14.63 40.01
CA ALA A 17 -1.59 14.40 39.10
C ALA A 17 -0.52 15.50 39.29
N LYS A 18 0.62 15.13 39.90
CA LYS A 18 1.85 15.93 39.90
C LYS A 18 2.62 15.69 38.59
N ALA A 19 2.85 16.77 37.86
CA ALA A 19 3.74 16.84 36.72
C ALA A 19 5.21 16.58 37.14
N CYS A 20 5.93 15.84 36.31
CA CYS A 20 7.39 15.70 36.41
C CYS A 20 7.98 15.95 35.01
N PRO A 21 8.80 16.99 34.80
CA PRO A 21 9.43 17.25 33.52
C PRO A 21 10.77 16.50 33.45
N VAL A 22 10.89 15.57 32.51
CA VAL A 22 12.18 14.94 32.15
C VAL A 22 12.71 15.62 30.90
N THR A 23 13.60 16.59 31.10
CA THR A 23 14.46 17.17 30.06
C THR A 23 15.68 16.26 29.87
N ARG A 24 15.74 15.53 28.75
CA ARG A 24 16.96 14.82 28.33
C ARG A 24 17.68 15.60 27.23
N LYS A 25 18.91 16.01 27.55
CA LYS A 25 19.88 16.60 26.63
C LYS A 25 20.36 15.54 25.63
N LEU A 26 20.33 15.89 24.35
CA LEU A 26 21.03 15.20 23.27
C LEU A 26 22.47 15.70 23.23
N THR A 27 23.45 14.82 23.43
CA THR A 27 24.85 15.03 23.07
C THR A 27 25.25 13.97 22.08
N GLY A 28 25.66 14.41 20.89
CA GLY A 28 26.05 13.58 19.77
C GLY A 28 27.30 12.76 20.05
N VAL A 29 27.31 11.56 19.48
CA VAL A 29 28.49 10.71 19.37
C VAL A 29 28.76 10.55 17.88
N SER A 30 29.80 11.24 17.42
CA SER A 30 30.44 11.04 16.12
C SER A 30 31.30 9.78 16.24
N LEU A 31 31.00 8.73 15.46
CA LEU A 31 31.80 7.51 15.45
C LEU A 31 32.59 7.42 14.14
N LEU A 32 33.90 7.61 14.29
CA LEU A 32 34.95 7.42 13.31
C LEU A 32 34.96 5.95 12.82
N VAL A 33 34.84 5.74 11.51
CA VAL A 33 35.01 4.42 10.88
C VAL A 33 36.51 4.20 10.62
N CYS A 34 37.09 3.26 11.37
CA CYS A 34 38.44 2.75 11.12
C CYS A 34 38.36 1.54 10.18
N LEU A 35 38.93 1.70 8.98
CA LEU A 35 39.07 0.68 7.95
C LEU A 35 40.25 -0.23 8.30
N ALA A 36 40.01 -1.51 8.57
CA ALA A 36 41.05 -2.52 8.74
C ALA A 36 40.84 -3.65 7.73
N ALA A 37 41.78 -3.73 6.78
CA ALA A 37 41.88 -4.78 5.78
C ALA A 37 42.42 -6.07 6.41
N LEU A 38 41.64 -7.16 6.35
CA LEU A 38 42.14 -8.53 6.48
C LEU A 38 41.46 -9.41 5.43
N SER A 39 42.25 -9.92 4.51
CA SER A 39 41.89 -10.99 3.59
C SER A 39 42.03 -12.35 4.28
N PRO A 40 41.11 -13.29 4.02
CA PRO A 40 41.50 -14.68 3.75
C PRO A 40 40.90 -15.20 2.43
N GLY A 41 41.62 -16.10 1.79
CA GLY A 41 41.34 -16.58 0.43
C GLY A 41 40.31 -17.71 0.32
N HIS A 42 39.85 -17.85 -0.92
CA HIS A 42 39.28 -19.00 -1.64
C HIS A 42 38.12 -19.80 -1.00
N SER A 43 36.94 -19.69 -1.64
CA SER A 43 36.26 -20.85 -2.21
C SER A 43 35.28 -20.39 -3.30
N THR A 44 35.55 -20.74 -4.56
CA THR A 44 34.62 -20.57 -5.67
C THR A 44 33.64 -21.75 -5.68
N ALA A 45 32.57 -21.62 -4.89
CA ALA A 45 31.31 -22.31 -5.17
C ALA A 45 30.42 -21.29 -5.90
N ALA A 46 30.00 -21.60 -7.12
CA ALA A 46 29.05 -20.78 -7.86
C ALA A 46 27.78 -20.58 -7.02
N PRO A 47 27.34 -19.34 -6.75
CA PRO A 47 26.05 -19.14 -6.12
C PRO A 47 25.00 -19.57 -7.14
N VAL A 48 24.36 -20.71 -6.87
CA VAL A 48 23.08 -21.04 -7.48
C VAL A 48 22.15 -19.92 -7.04
N ALA A 49 21.72 -19.09 -7.99
CA ALA A 49 20.70 -18.08 -7.77
C ALA A 49 19.39 -18.78 -7.39
N GLN A 50 19.24 -19.12 -6.11
CA GLN A 50 17.96 -19.47 -5.54
C GLN A 50 17.18 -18.17 -5.42
N LEU A 51 16.42 -17.86 -6.48
CA LEU A 51 15.28 -16.97 -6.39
C LEU A 51 14.40 -17.51 -5.26
N SER A 52 14.38 -16.83 -4.11
CA SER A 52 13.44 -17.13 -3.04
C SER A 52 12.04 -16.76 -3.53
N PRO A 53 11.13 -17.72 -3.80
CA PRO A 53 9.78 -17.40 -4.18
C PRO A 53 9.02 -17.09 -2.90
N LEU A 54 8.58 -15.84 -2.75
CA LEU A 54 7.61 -15.48 -1.72
C LEU A 54 6.31 -16.23 -2.05
N ALA A 55 6.06 -17.31 -1.30
CA ALA A 55 4.87 -18.12 -1.39
C ALA A 55 3.60 -17.27 -1.32
N ILE A 56 2.71 -17.48 -2.28
CA ILE A 56 1.33 -17.00 -2.25
C ILE A 56 0.67 -17.64 -1.02
N PRO A 57 0.11 -16.86 -0.06
CA PRO A 57 -0.65 -17.45 1.03
C PRO A 57 -1.88 -18.14 0.43
N GLY A 58 -1.88 -19.47 0.34
CA GLY A 58 -3.04 -20.27 -0.05
C GLY A 58 -2.85 -21.27 -1.20
N THR A 59 -1.78 -21.18 -1.99
CA THR A 59 -1.38 -22.26 -2.91
C THR A 59 0.09 -22.54 -2.70
N ALA A 60 0.40 -23.71 -2.14
CA ALA A 60 1.76 -24.21 -1.98
C ALA A 60 2.36 -24.63 -3.34
N THR A 61 2.46 -23.67 -4.25
CA THR A 61 3.05 -23.86 -5.58
C THR A 61 3.91 -22.66 -5.90
N ASP A 62 5.18 -22.96 -6.21
CA ASP A 62 6.29 -22.02 -6.34
C ASP A 62 6.27 -21.20 -7.64
N SER A 63 5.26 -21.42 -8.49
CA SER A 63 5.05 -20.72 -9.76
C SER A 63 3.56 -20.58 -10.07
N ALA A 64 3.18 -19.46 -10.69
CA ALA A 64 1.83 -19.27 -11.24
C ALA A 64 1.47 -20.34 -12.29
N GLU A 65 2.46 -21.04 -12.85
CA GLU A 65 2.30 -22.15 -13.80
C GLU A 65 1.84 -23.46 -13.12
N ASP A 66 2.12 -23.64 -11.83
CA ASP A 66 1.72 -24.83 -11.07
C ASP A 66 0.39 -24.65 -10.33
N ALA A 67 -0.18 -23.43 -10.36
CA ALA A 67 -1.43 -23.13 -9.68
C ALA A 67 -2.62 -23.84 -10.39
N PRO A 68 -3.48 -24.58 -9.65
CA PRO A 68 -4.64 -25.25 -10.22
C PRO A 68 -5.72 -24.28 -10.71
N VAL A 69 -5.59 -23.00 -10.36
CA VAL A 69 -6.48 -21.90 -10.77
C VAL A 69 -5.77 -21.06 -11.83
N ARG A 70 -6.49 -20.67 -12.88
CA ARG A 70 -5.97 -19.84 -13.97
C ARG A 70 -5.50 -18.48 -13.43
N THR A 71 -4.19 -18.38 -13.19
CA THR A 71 -3.52 -17.16 -12.74
C THR A 71 -2.95 -16.43 -13.95
N GLN A 72 -3.24 -15.14 -14.06
CA GLN A 72 -2.57 -14.27 -15.02
C GLN A 72 -1.53 -13.45 -14.28
N VAL A 73 -0.30 -13.46 -14.79
CA VAL A 73 0.81 -12.68 -14.23
C VAL A 73 1.11 -11.54 -15.18
N LEU A 74 1.17 -10.32 -14.64
CA LEU A 74 1.74 -9.16 -15.33
C LEU A 74 3.15 -8.95 -14.81
N THR A 75 4.14 -9.19 -15.67
CA THR A 75 5.57 -9.19 -15.33
C THR A 75 6.14 -7.78 -15.26
N ARG A 76 7.32 -7.63 -14.64
CA ARG A 76 8.06 -6.37 -14.60
C ARG A 76 8.29 -5.78 -16.00
N ALA A 77 8.74 -6.62 -16.93
CA ALA A 77 9.02 -6.19 -18.30
C ALA A 77 7.77 -5.63 -18.99
N GLU A 78 6.61 -6.24 -18.77
CA GLU A 78 5.34 -5.73 -19.31
C GLU A 78 4.92 -4.41 -18.64
N LEU A 79 5.14 -4.26 -17.33
CA LEU A 79 4.87 -2.99 -16.61
C LEU A 79 5.72 -1.84 -17.16
N GLU A 80 7.01 -2.12 -17.45
CA GLU A 80 7.93 -1.15 -18.03
C GLU A 80 7.55 -0.80 -19.48
N GLN A 81 7.21 -1.79 -20.30
CA GLN A 81 6.76 -1.57 -21.68
C GLN A 81 5.46 -0.75 -21.75
N ARG A 82 4.58 -0.90 -20.76
CA ARG A 82 3.32 -0.14 -20.67
C ARG A 82 3.51 1.28 -20.14
N HIS A 83 4.70 1.62 -19.63
CA HIS A 83 4.95 2.89 -18.93
C HIS A 83 3.87 3.19 -17.87
N SER A 84 3.36 2.15 -17.21
CA SER A 84 2.35 2.33 -16.17
C SER A 84 2.96 3.08 -15.00
N ARG A 85 2.22 4.02 -14.41
CA ARG A 85 2.69 4.84 -13.29
C ARG A 85 2.09 4.38 -11.97
N ASN A 86 0.93 3.72 -12.01
CA ASN A 86 0.22 3.16 -10.85
C ASN A 86 -0.52 1.87 -11.23
N LEU A 87 -1.07 1.19 -10.22
CA LEU A 87 -1.76 -0.08 -10.38
C LEU A 87 -2.98 0.03 -11.30
N ASN A 88 -3.70 1.16 -11.26
CA ASN A 88 -4.80 1.44 -12.17
C ASN A 88 -4.37 1.34 -13.65
N GLU A 89 -3.31 2.05 -14.03
CA GLU A 89 -2.79 2.02 -15.41
C GLU A 89 -2.28 0.63 -15.79
N ALA A 90 -1.59 -0.05 -14.87
CA ALA A 90 -1.07 -1.40 -15.10
C ALA A 90 -2.18 -2.41 -15.42
N LEU A 91 -3.32 -2.31 -14.72
CA LEU A 91 -4.46 -3.21 -14.86
C LEU A 91 -5.42 -2.83 -15.99
N SER A 92 -5.36 -1.59 -16.50
CA SER A 92 -6.32 -1.06 -17.49
C SER A 92 -6.40 -1.85 -18.80
N LEU A 93 -5.30 -2.48 -19.20
CA LEU A 93 -5.21 -3.27 -20.43
C LEU A 93 -5.41 -4.77 -20.21
N VAL A 94 -5.75 -5.21 -18.98
CA VAL A 94 -5.93 -6.63 -18.67
C VAL A 94 -7.37 -7.06 -19.00
N PRO A 95 -7.59 -8.05 -19.88
CA PRO A 95 -8.93 -8.48 -20.25
C PRO A 95 -9.73 -9.06 -19.08
N GLY A 96 -11.00 -8.65 -18.98
CA GLY A 96 -11.94 -9.11 -17.95
C GLY A 96 -11.85 -8.36 -16.62
N LEU A 97 -10.95 -7.37 -16.53
CA LEU A 97 -10.97 -6.36 -15.49
C LEU A 97 -11.76 -5.14 -15.98
N TYR A 98 -12.47 -4.50 -15.06
CA TYR A 98 -13.14 -3.23 -15.32
C TYR A 98 -12.75 -2.26 -14.20
N LEU A 99 -12.20 -1.11 -14.59
CA LEU A 99 -11.78 -0.06 -13.68
C LEU A 99 -12.87 1.00 -13.65
N ARG A 100 -13.27 1.40 -12.45
CA ARG A 100 -14.36 2.35 -12.26
C ARG A 100 -13.94 3.39 -11.24
N GLU A 101 -14.41 4.62 -11.43
CA GLU A 101 -14.26 5.67 -10.43
C GLU A 101 -14.99 5.29 -9.13
N ILE A 102 -14.31 5.48 -8.00
CA ILE A 102 -14.89 5.23 -6.68
C ILE A 102 -16.06 6.19 -6.45
N HIS A 103 -17.19 5.70 -5.96
CA HIS A 103 -18.34 6.56 -5.78
C HIS A 103 -18.09 7.66 -4.72
N GLY A 104 -18.15 8.92 -5.14
CA GLY A 104 -18.01 10.08 -4.24
C GLY A 104 -16.58 10.39 -3.78
N LYS A 105 -15.59 9.65 -4.29
CA LYS A 105 -14.16 9.85 -4.04
C LYS A 105 -13.41 9.70 -5.37
N GLU A 106 -12.47 10.59 -5.59
CA GLU A 106 -11.57 10.49 -6.74
C GLU A 106 -10.54 9.39 -6.50
N GLY A 107 -10.40 8.51 -7.46
CA GLY A 107 -9.72 7.22 -7.33
C GLY A 107 -10.38 6.17 -8.20
N GLN A 108 -9.71 5.03 -8.38
CA GLN A 108 -10.22 3.94 -9.21
C GLN A 108 -10.29 2.65 -8.40
N GLU A 109 -11.43 1.98 -8.49
CA GLU A 109 -11.67 0.65 -7.91
C GLU A 109 -11.70 -0.43 -8.99
N LEU A 110 -11.42 -1.66 -8.59
CA LEU A 110 -11.36 -2.81 -9.48
C LEU A 110 -12.64 -3.64 -9.43
N TRP A 111 -13.17 -3.95 -10.62
CA TRP A 111 -14.24 -4.92 -10.82
C TRP A 111 -13.72 -6.09 -11.64
N ILE A 112 -14.13 -7.31 -11.29
CA ILE A 112 -13.72 -8.54 -11.98
C ILE A 112 -14.97 -9.32 -12.38
N GLN A 113 -15.12 -9.60 -13.68
CA GLN A 113 -16.23 -10.41 -14.21
C GLN A 113 -17.64 -9.92 -13.77
N GLY A 114 -17.81 -8.60 -13.60
CA GLY A 114 -19.07 -7.98 -13.19
C GLY A 114 -19.32 -7.95 -11.67
N LEU A 115 -18.40 -8.48 -10.86
CA LEU A 115 -18.41 -8.33 -9.41
C LEU A 115 -17.69 -7.04 -9.00
N ASP A 116 -18.29 -6.34 -8.05
CA ASP A 116 -17.84 -5.04 -7.54
C ASP A 116 -16.61 -5.14 -6.61
N ALA A 117 -16.05 -3.99 -6.28
CA ALA A 117 -14.82 -3.86 -5.51
C ALA A 117 -14.89 -4.48 -4.11
N ASP A 118 -16.08 -4.53 -3.48
CA ASP A 118 -16.27 -5.19 -2.18
C ASP A 118 -16.07 -6.72 -2.25
N ARG A 119 -16.08 -7.29 -3.46
CA ARG A 119 -15.93 -8.73 -3.74
C ARG A 119 -14.63 -9.05 -4.47
N VAL A 120 -13.74 -8.08 -4.63
CA VAL A 120 -12.42 -8.24 -5.24
C VAL A 120 -11.35 -7.93 -4.19
N LEU A 121 -10.48 -8.88 -3.92
CA LEU A 121 -9.44 -8.71 -2.92
C LEU A 121 -8.15 -8.18 -3.55
N ILE A 122 -7.63 -7.08 -3.00
CA ILE A 122 -6.32 -6.55 -3.36
C ILE A 122 -5.34 -6.81 -2.23
N LEU A 123 -4.17 -7.35 -2.57
CA LEU A 123 -3.08 -7.65 -1.65
C LEU A 123 -1.80 -6.99 -2.11
N ILE A 124 -0.97 -6.56 -1.17
CA ILE A 124 0.43 -6.18 -1.39
C ILE A 124 1.26 -7.17 -0.59
N ASP A 125 2.03 -8.00 -1.30
CA ASP A 125 2.81 -9.11 -0.76
C ASP A 125 2.00 -10.01 0.19
N GLY A 126 0.77 -10.34 -0.22
CA GLY A 126 -0.14 -11.18 0.56
C GLY A 126 -0.91 -10.48 1.69
N GLU A 127 -0.68 -9.19 1.94
CA GLU A 127 -1.36 -8.45 3.00
C GLU A 127 -2.34 -7.41 2.45
N ARG A 128 -3.44 -7.16 3.18
CA ARG A 128 -4.48 -6.20 2.76
C ARG A 128 -4.05 -4.76 3.07
N PRO A 129 -4.07 -3.83 2.11
CA PRO A 129 -3.97 -2.40 2.39
C PRO A 129 -5.27 -1.87 3.02
N ALA A 130 -5.19 -0.74 3.72
CA ALA A 130 -6.38 -0.08 4.24
C ALA A 130 -7.35 0.30 3.10
N PRO A 131 -8.66 0.02 3.26
CA PRO A 131 -9.65 0.45 2.29
C PRO A 131 -9.82 1.97 2.33
N THR A 132 -10.04 2.57 1.16
CA THR A 132 -10.22 4.02 1.02
C THR A 132 -11.69 4.44 1.10
N THR A 133 -12.62 3.58 0.66
CA THR A 133 -14.08 3.78 0.73
C THR A 133 -14.79 2.43 0.77
N GLY A 134 -15.60 2.18 1.79
CA GLY A 134 -16.21 0.84 1.97
C GLY A 134 -15.13 -0.22 2.17
N SER A 135 -15.14 -1.28 1.35
CA SER A 135 -14.04 -2.26 1.29
C SER A 135 -13.12 -2.08 0.08
N SER A 136 -13.34 -1.04 -0.74
CA SER A 136 -12.54 -0.76 -1.94
C SER A 136 -11.18 -0.15 -1.59
N VAL A 137 -10.19 -0.44 -2.45
CA VAL A 137 -8.84 0.13 -2.39
C VAL A 137 -8.68 1.03 -3.61
N ASP A 138 -8.14 2.23 -3.41
CA ASP A 138 -7.85 3.14 -4.52
C ASP A 138 -6.57 2.71 -5.25
N LEU A 139 -6.74 2.17 -6.46
CA LEU A 139 -5.65 1.68 -7.28
C LEU A 139 -4.70 2.80 -7.75
N THR A 140 -5.14 4.06 -7.73
CA THR A 140 -4.28 5.18 -8.14
C THR A 140 -3.19 5.48 -7.12
N GLN A 141 -3.39 5.06 -5.86
CA GLN A 141 -2.46 5.23 -4.74
C GLN A 141 -1.32 4.20 -4.74
N ILE A 142 -1.43 3.11 -5.50
CA ILE A 142 -0.39 2.07 -5.52
C ILE A 142 0.55 2.35 -6.70
N GLY A 143 1.75 2.85 -6.40
CA GLY A 143 2.80 3.09 -7.39
C GLY A 143 3.44 1.79 -7.90
N VAL A 144 3.83 1.74 -9.18
CA VAL A 144 4.42 0.52 -9.77
C VAL A 144 5.95 0.44 -9.66
N LEU A 145 6.60 1.47 -9.11
CA LEU A 145 8.06 1.56 -9.09
C LEU A 145 8.69 0.36 -8.39
N ASP A 146 8.10 -0.11 -7.29
CA ASP A 146 8.61 -1.22 -6.49
C ASP A 146 8.00 -2.58 -6.85
N ILE A 147 7.13 -2.64 -7.85
CA ILE A 147 6.42 -3.86 -8.21
C ILE A 147 7.31 -4.73 -9.10
N GLU A 148 7.46 -6.00 -8.70
CA GLU A 148 8.09 -7.06 -9.48
C GLU A 148 7.08 -7.67 -10.46
N ARG A 149 5.89 -8.01 -9.95
CA ARG A 149 4.82 -8.57 -10.75
C ARG A 149 3.47 -8.37 -10.09
N ILE A 150 2.41 -8.49 -10.88
CA ILE A 150 1.03 -8.50 -10.39
C ILE A 150 0.40 -9.84 -10.76
N GLU A 151 -0.09 -10.55 -9.77
CA GLU A 151 -0.76 -11.83 -9.92
C GLU A 151 -2.27 -11.62 -9.84
N ILE A 152 -2.99 -12.12 -10.84
CA ILE A 152 -4.43 -11.91 -10.99
C ILE A 152 -5.10 -13.28 -11.06
N ILE A 153 -5.81 -13.62 -9.99
CA ILE A 153 -6.60 -14.84 -9.88
C ILE A 153 -8.06 -14.46 -10.05
N ARG A 154 -8.71 -15.03 -11.06
CA ARG A 154 -10.12 -14.75 -11.38
C ARG A 154 -11.02 -15.85 -10.82
N GLY A 155 -12.16 -15.46 -10.24
CA GLY A 155 -13.19 -16.38 -9.76
C GLY A 155 -13.14 -16.63 -8.25
N ALA A 156 -13.82 -17.70 -7.83
CA ALA A 156 -14.13 -17.98 -6.42
C ALA A 156 -12.91 -18.48 -5.62
N THR A 157 -12.08 -17.54 -5.17
CA THR A 157 -10.96 -17.77 -4.24
C THR A 157 -11.36 -17.64 -2.77
N SER A 158 -12.66 -17.61 -2.48
CA SER A 158 -13.19 -17.37 -1.13
C SER A 158 -12.82 -18.44 -0.09
N ALA A 159 -12.47 -19.65 -0.52
CA ALA A 159 -12.02 -20.70 0.38
C ALA A 159 -10.68 -20.34 1.06
N LEU A 160 -9.80 -19.60 0.36
CA LEU A 160 -8.48 -19.22 0.87
C LEU A 160 -8.49 -17.83 1.51
N TYR A 161 -9.23 -16.89 0.92
CA TYR A 161 -9.17 -15.48 1.30
C TYR A 161 -10.48 -14.90 1.86
N GLY A 162 -11.51 -15.74 2.06
CA GLY A 162 -12.80 -15.33 2.62
C GLY A 162 -13.73 -14.62 1.63
N SER A 163 -14.80 -14.03 2.15
CA SER A 163 -15.92 -13.49 1.36
C SER A 163 -15.53 -12.35 0.41
N SER A 164 -14.49 -11.57 0.71
CA SER A 164 -14.00 -10.48 -0.13
C SER A 164 -13.31 -10.94 -1.43
N ALA A 165 -13.05 -12.24 -1.60
CA ALA A 165 -12.32 -12.79 -2.75
C ALA A 165 -13.23 -13.64 -3.66
N MET A 166 -14.52 -13.27 -3.74
CA MET A 166 -15.52 -14.00 -4.54
C MET A 166 -15.35 -13.73 -6.04
N GLY A 167 -15.00 -12.50 -6.43
CA GLY A 167 -14.69 -12.14 -7.82
C GLY A 167 -13.26 -12.41 -8.23
N GLY A 168 -12.34 -12.38 -7.27
CA GLY A 168 -10.95 -12.76 -7.49
C GLY A 168 -10.00 -12.07 -6.52
N VAL A 169 -8.71 -12.29 -6.77
CA VAL A 169 -7.61 -11.71 -6.01
C VAL A 169 -6.64 -11.05 -6.99
N VAL A 170 -6.21 -9.84 -6.67
CA VAL A 170 -5.07 -9.18 -7.29
C VAL A 170 -3.99 -9.01 -6.23
N ASN A 171 -2.88 -9.73 -6.39
CA ASN A 171 -1.76 -9.71 -5.47
C ASN A 171 -0.58 -8.99 -6.13
N VAL A 172 -0.19 -7.86 -5.56
CA VAL A 172 0.96 -7.06 -5.99
C VAL A 172 2.18 -7.59 -5.25
N ILE A 173 3.14 -8.15 -5.99
CA ILE A 173 4.39 -8.63 -5.43
C ILE A 173 5.46 -7.57 -5.64
N THR A 174 6.07 -7.12 -4.54
CA THR A 174 7.15 -6.14 -4.56
C THR A 174 8.51 -6.79 -4.78
N ARG A 175 9.45 -6.01 -5.30
CA ARG A 175 10.80 -6.45 -5.65
C ARG A 175 11.58 -6.94 -4.43
N GLN A 176 12.27 -8.07 -4.61
CA GLN A 176 13.16 -8.61 -3.58
C GLN A 176 14.53 -7.94 -3.66
N PRO A 177 15.29 -7.89 -2.55
CA PRO A 177 16.68 -7.43 -2.60
C PRO A 177 17.55 -8.35 -3.45
N GLU A 178 18.19 -7.77 -4.46
CA GLU A 178 19.13 -8.48 -5.33
C GLU A 178 20.53 -8.60 -4.70
N SER A 179 21.32 -9.57 -5.18
CA SER A 179 22.71 -9.76 -4.74
C SER A 179 23.58 -8.54 -5.06
N GLY A 180 24.47 -8.19 -4.13
CA GLY A 180 25.33 -7.02 -4.29
C GLY A 180 24.57 -5.71 -4.07
N PHE A 181 25.27 -4.58 -4.22
CA PHE A 181 24.67 -3.26 -4.05
C PHE A 181 24.12 -2.75 -5.39
N ASN A 182 22.83 -2.43 -5.42
CA ASN A 182 22.12 -1.98 -6.62
C ASN A 182 21.37 -0.68 -6.31
N TYR A 183 21.37 0.25 -7.26
CA TYR A 183 20.61 1.50 -7.17
C TYR A 183 19.97 1.81 -8.51
N GLN A 184 18.81 2.47 -8.48
CA GLN A 184 18.08 2.90 -9.67
C GLN A 184 17.48 4.27 -9.41
N LEU A 185 17.68 5.20 -10.34
CA LEU A 185 17.04 6.52 -10.33
C LEU A 185 16.20 6.65 -11.60
N GLU A 186 14.99 7.15 -11.46
CA GLU A 186 14.06 7.36 -12.55
C GLU A 186 13.51 8.78 -12.48
N ALA A 187 13.49 9.45 -13.62
CA ALA A 187 12.88 10.76 -13.77
C ALA A 187 12.02 10.76 -15.04
N GLU A 188 10.78 11.19 -14.91
CA GLU A 188 9.81 11.24 -15.98
C GLU A 188 9.17 12.63 -15.98
N ILE A 189 8.95 13.18 -17.17
CA ILE A 189 8.19 14.40 -17.39
C ILE A 189 7.22 14.15 -18.55
N GLY A 190 6.00 14.64 -18.44
CA GLY A 190 4.97 14.43 -19.45
C GLY A 190 4.08 15.66 -19.63
N SER A 191 3.37 15.69 -20.75
CA SER A 191 2.43 16.74 -21.13
C SER A 191 1.12 16.13 -21.63
N TYR A 192 0.06 16.93 -21.58
CA TYR A 192 -1.27 16.62 -22.10
C TYR A 192 -1.57 17.39 -23.40
N ASP A 193 -0.53 17.84 -24.11
CA ASP A 193 -0.62 18.69 -25.29
C ASP A 193 -1.53 19.91 -25.06
N ASP A 194 -2.57 20.08 -25.86
CA ASP A 194 -3.55 21.18 -25.79
C ASP A 194 -4.64 20.96 -24.74
N LYS A 195 -4.64 19.81 -24.05
CA LYS A 195 -5.68 19.42 -23.06
C LYS A 195 -5.29 19.72 -21.62
N GLY A 196 -4.09 20.25 -21.38
CA GLY A 196 -3.61 20.58 -20.04
C GLY A 196 -3.98 21.98 -19.56
N VAL A 197 -3.81 22.24 -18.25
CA VAL A 197 -3.95 23.58 -17.66
C VAL A 197 -2.66 24.39 -17.91
N GLY A 198 -2.49 24.91 -19.12
CA GLY A 198 -1.33 25.73 -19.52
C GLY A 198 -0.36 25.02 -20.48
N ASN A 199 0.78 25.66 -20.78
CA ASN A 199 1.74 25.21 -21.81
C ASN A 199 3.02 24.56 -21.21
N ALA A 200 2.96 23.95 -20.03
CA ALA A 200 4.11 23.45 -19.27
C ALA A 200 4.00 21.93 -19.01
N PRO A 201 5.08 21.22 -18.61
CA PRO A 201 5.00 19.81 -18.24
C PRO A 201 3.93 19.60 -17.15
N HIS A 202 2.92 18.80 -17.45
CA HIS A 202 1.76 18.57 -16.60
C HIS A 202 1.95 17.41 -15.64
N THR A 203 2.86 16.49 -15.97
CA THR A 203 3.16 15.34 -15.13
C THR A 203 4.66 15.25 -14.90
N HIS A 204 5.05 14.88 -13.69
CA HIS A 204 6.42 14.53 -13.41
C HIS A 204 6.51 13.46 -12.34
N ARG A 205 7.46 12.54 -12.49
CA ARG A 205 7.71 11.48 -11.53
C ARG A 205 9.21 11.41 -11.25
N LEU A 206 9.55 11.28 -9.98
CA LEU A 206 10.89 10.99 -9.52
C LEU A 206 10.83 9.72 -8.67
N GLY A 207 11.67 8.75 -9.04
CA GLY A 207 11.77 7.47 -8.36
C GLY A 207 13.21 7.17 -8.00
N ALA A 208 13.43 6.60 -6.82
CA ALA A 208 14.71 6.10 -6.38
C ALA A 208 14.53 4.74 -5.73
N ASN A 209 15.39 3.80 -6.09
CA ASN A 209 15.48 2.49 -5.43
C ASN A 209 16.91 2.22 -5.04
N LEU A 210 17.07 1.57 -3.90
CA LEU A 210 18.33 1.09 -3.39
C LEU A 210 18.11 -0.30 -2.82
N SER A 211 18.94 -1.27 -3.18
CA SER A 211 18.88 -2.60 -2.58
C SER A 211 20.26 -3.18 -2.39
N GLY A 212 20.39 -4.02 -1.37
CA GLY A 212 21.58 -4.80 -1.17
C GLY A 212 21.30 -6.12 -0.47
N ARG A 213 22.05 -7.15 -0.84
CA ARG A 213 22.03 -8.44 -0.15
C ARG A 213 23.44 -8.93 0.14
N SER A 214 23.67 -9.20 1.42
CA SER A 214 24.82 -9.90 1.99
C SER A 214 24.41 -11.33 2.35
N GLU A 215 25.30 -12.11 3.00
CA GLU A 215 25.04 -13.51 3.36
C GLU A 215 23.83 -13.69 4.30
N ARG A 216 23.66 -12.78 5.27
CA ARG A 216 22.60 -12.88 6.30
C ARG A 216 21.67 -11.68 6.37
N PHE A 217 21.95 -10.63 5.62
CA PHE A 217 21.19 -9.39 5.69
C PHE A 217 20.84 -8.94 4.28
N ASN A 218 19.59 -8.53 4.11
CA ASN A 218 19.11 -7.98 2.87
C ASN A 218 18.28 -6.74 3.15
N TYR A 219 18.34 -5.76 2.25
CA TYR A 219 17.58 -4.56 2.38
C TYR A 219 17.17 -4.02 1.01
N ARG A 220 16.05 -3.31 1.02
CA ARG A 220 15.55 -2.57 -0.12
C ARG A 220 14.83 -1.33 0.37
N LEU A 221 15.12 -0.20 -0.24
CA LEU A 221 14.51 1.09 0.02
C LEU A 221 13.99 1.64 -1.30
N THR A 222 12.75 2.10 -1.30
CA THR A 222 12.09 2.67 -2.46
C THR A 222 11.48 4.00 -2.06
N ALA A 223 11.67 5.02 -2.89
CA ALA A 223 11.03 6.31 -2.76
C ALA A 223 10.49 6.73 -4.12
N ASP A 224 9.22 7.07 -4.20
CA ASP A 224 8.62 7.65 -5.40
C ASP A 224 7.81 8.88 -5.05
N ARG A 225 7.89 9.89 -5.92
CA ARG A 225 7.04 11.06 -5.90
C ARG A 225 6.55 11.35 -7.29
N ARG A 226 5.23 11.44 -7.44
CA ARG A 226 4.54 11.60 -8.71
C ARG A 226 3.56 12.76 -8.59
N HIS A 227 3.64 13.67 -9.52
CA HIS A 227 2.74 14.81 -9.63
C HIS A 227 2.05 14.79 -10.98
N ASP A 228 0.77 15.13 -10.97
CA ASP A 228 -0.08 15.23 -12.13
C ASP A 228 -0.97 16.46 -11.94
N ASP A 229 -1.00 17.39 -12.89
CA ASP A 229 -1.87 18.57 -12.85
C ASP A 229 -3.32 18.25 -13.27
N GLY A 230 -3.55 17.08 -13.87
CA GLY A 230 -4.80 16.73 -14.52
C GLY A 230 -4.99 17.43 -15.87
N PHE A 231 -6.13 17.16 -16.51
CA PHE A 231 -6.47 17.70 -17.82
C PHE A 231 -7.91 18.21 -17.88
N ILE A 232 -8.28 18.83 -19.00
CA ILE A 232 -9.65 19.27 -19.27
C ILE A 232 -10.03 18.71 -20.64
N LEU A 233 -11.11 17.91 -20.69
CA LEU A 233 -11.54 17.26 -21.93
C LEU A 233 -12.03 18.24 -23.00
N PHE A 234 -12.64 19.36 -22.59
CA PHE A 234 -13.13 20.41 -23.49
C PHE A 234 -13.19 21.77 -22.77
N PRO A 235 -12.92 22.88 -23.47
CA PRO A 235 -13.05 24.22 -22.91
C PRO A 235 -14.45 24.47 -22.32
N GLY A 236 -14.52 24.93 -21.07
CA GLY A 236 -15.79 25.22 -20.39
C GLY A 236 -16.42 24.02 -19.67
N ALA A 237 -15.74 22.88 -19.58
CA ALA A 237 -16.19 21.77 -18.73
C ALA A 237 -16.44 22.23 -17.29
N THR A 238 -17.61 21.90 -16.75
CA THR A 238 -18.02 22.25 -15.39
C THR A 238 -17.35 21.38 -14.31
N SER A 239 -16.75 20.27 -14.74
CA SER A 239 -15.95 19.32 -13.97
C SER A 239 -14.60 19.17 -14.66
N GLN A 240 -13.50 19.32 -13.91
CA GLN A 240 -12.17 18.94 -14.41
C GLN A 240 -12.09 17.41 -14.43
N HIS A 241 -11.62 16.83 -15.53
CA HIS A 241 -11.43 15.39 -15.69
C HIS A 241 -9.93 15.11 -15.60
N GLY A 242 -9.48 14.45 -14.53
CA GLY A 242 -8.08 14.42 -14.14
C GLY A 242 -7.78 15.56 -13.17
N HIS A 243 -7.28 15.23 -11.99
CA HIS A 243 -7.08 16.18 -10.90
C HIS A 243 -5.64 16.53 -10.71
N ARG A 244 -5.40 17.63 -9.99
CA ARG A 244 -4.08 17.87 -9.45
C ARG A 244 -3.84 16.88 -8.32
N ILE A 245 -2.99 15.90 -8.55
CA ILE A 245 -2.65 14.84 -7.60
C ILE A 245 -1.14 14.86 -7.38
N THR A 246 -0.73 14.88 -6.13
CA THR A 246 0.65 14.55 -5.74
C THR A 246 0.60 13.30 -4.90
N HIS A 247 1.33 12.27 -5.30
CA HIS A 247 1.49 11.06 -4.52
C HIS A 247 2.96 10.89 -4.15
N THR A 248 3.22 10.62 -2.89
CA THR A 248 4.54 10.33 -2.35
C THR A 248 4.47 8.97 -1.66
N ASN A 249 5.39 8.07 -1.98
CA ASN A 249 5.47 6.77 -1.34
C ASN A 249 6.91 6.43 -0.98
N LEU A 250 7.08 5.91 0.22
CA LEU A 250 8.35 5.48 0.79
C LEU A 250 8.15 4.07 1.35
N SER A 251 8.90 3.09 0.87
CA SER A 251 8.87 1.73 1.40
C SER A 251 10.27 1.24 1.74
N GLY A 252 10.33 0.42 2.79
CA GLY A 252 11.50 -0.32 3.18
C GLY A 252 11.18 -1.80 3.30
N ARG A 253 12.13 -2.65 2.94
CA ARG A 253 12.16 -4.08 3.26
C ARG A 253 13.53 -4.37 3.85
N PHE A 254 13.55 -4.97 5.03
CA PHE A 254 14.78 -5.36 5.72
C PHE A 254 14.63 -6.82 6.17
N GLY A 255 15.48 -7.70 5.66
CA GLY A 255 15.53 -9.10 6.03
C GLY A 255 16.82 -9.44 6.74
N VAL A 256 16.72 -10.28 7.78
CA VAL A 256 17.88 -10.86 8.47
C VAL A 256 17.67 -12.35 8.71
N ASP A 257 18.65 -13.15 8.30
CA ASP A 257 18.73 -14.56 8.58
C ASP A 257 19.42 -14.72 9.94
N LEU A 258 18.62 -15.06 10.97
CA LEU A 258 19.09 -15.20 12.34
C LEU A 258 19.99 -16.45 12.48
N ASN A 259 19.65 -17.50 11.73
CA ASN A 259 20.38 -18.75 11.54
C ASN A 259 19.80 -19.48 10.32
N ASP A 260 20.30 -20.68 10.03
CA ASP A 260 19.88 -21.49 8.87
C ASP A 260 18.40 -21.91 8.88
N ARG A 261 17.70 -21.72 10.00
CA ARG A 261 16.29 -22.09 10.16
C ARG A 261 15.36 -20.90 10.36
N TRP A 262 15.86 -19.74 10.76
CA TRP A 262 15.02 -18.61 11.15
C TRP A 262 15.40 -17.37 10.36
N SER A 263 14.42 -16.76 9.69
CA SER A 263 14.57 -15.47 9.03
C SER A 263 13.49 -14.49 9.51
N LEU A 264 13.89 -13.23 9.69
CA LEU A 264 13.02 -12.14 10.09
C LEU A 264 13.00 -11.08 9.00
N GLU A 265 11.81 -10.60 8.64
CA GLU A 265 11.61 -9.53 7.68
C GLU A 265 10.78 -8.41 8.33
N LEU A 266 11.21 -7.16 8.12
CA LEU A 266 10.49 -5.95 8.53
C LEU A 266 10.23 -5.06 7.32
N ARG A 267 9.01 -4.55 7.23
CA ARG A 267 8.50 -3.75 6.12
C ARG A 267 7.76 -2.51 6.60
N PRO A 268 8.47 -1.41 6.87
CA PRO A 268 7.84 -0.10 7.02
C PRO A 268 7.44 0.47 5.66
N SER A 269 6.26 1.08 5.57
CA SER A 269 5.84 1.88 4.42
C SER A 269 5.06 3.11 4.83
N TYR A 270 5.22 4.17 4.04
CA TYR A 270 4.53 5.44 4.17
C TYR A 270 4.02 5.87 2.80
N SER A 271 2.75 6.24 2.72
CA SER A 271 2.20 6.90 1.53
C SER A 271 1.42 8.15 1.91
N GLU A 272 1.51 9.15 1.06
CA GLU A 272 0.81 10.43 1.18
C GLU A 272 0.25 10.80 -0.20
N GLU A 273 -1.02 11.15 -0.23
CA GLU A 273 -1.72 11.59 -1.42
C GLU A 273 -2.41 12.93 -1.17
N ASP A 274 -1.99 13.96 -1.88
CA ASP A 274 -2.65 15.26 -1.92
C ASP A 274 -3.41 15.42 -3.23
N LYS A 275 -4.72 15.58 -3.14
CA LYS A 275 -5.64 15.78 -4.26
C LYS A 275 -6.30 17.16 -4.16
N ARG A 276 -6.26 17.92 -5.26
CA ARG A 276 -7.06 19.15 -5.42
C ARG A 276 -8.00 19.00 -6.60
N GLN A 277 -9.30 19.09 -6.31
CA GLN A 277 -10.37 18.91 -7.28
C GLN A 277 -11.31 20.11 -7.28
N PRO A 278 -11.35 20.88 -8.38
CA PRO A 278 -12.43 21.83 -8.57
C PRO A 278 -13.68 21.12 -9.11
N TYR A 279 -14.82 21.36 -8.48
CA TYR A 279 -16.10 20.79 -8.91
C TYR A 279 -17.25 21.79 -8.79
N ARG A 280 -18.35 21.52 -9.51
CA ARG A 280 -19.63 22.20 -9.34
C ARG A 280 -20.67 21.14 -9.00
N THR A 281 -21.56 21.45 -8.07
CA THR A 281 -22.64 20.53 -7.65
C THR A 281 -23.70 20.36 -8.74
N GLN A 282 -23.85 21.35 -9.62
CA GLN A 282 -24.77 21.34 -10.75
C GLN A 282 -24.34 22.39 -11.80
N PRO A 283 -24.79 22.28 -13.06
CA PRO A 283 -24.63 23.34 -14.06
C PRO A 283 -25.15 24.69 -13.51
N GLY A 284 -24.32 25.73 -13.58
CA GLY A 284 -24.63 27.06 -13.00
C GLY A 284 -24.58 27.15 -11.47
N GLY A 285 -24.31 26.05 -10.76
CA GLY A 285 -24.16 26.02 -9.31
C GLY A 285 -22.85 26.62 -8.81
N ALA A 286 -22.75 26.78 -7.49
CA ALA A 286 -21.52 27.26 -6.84
C ALA A 286 -20.34 26.35 -7.18
N ALA A 287 -19.19 26.97 -7.43
CA ALA A 287 -17.93 26.25 -7.65
C ALA A 287 -17.23 26.02 -6.33
N PHE A 288 -16.71 24.80 -6.14
CA PHE A 288 -16.01 24.36 -4.95
C PHE A 288 -14.61 23.90 -5.31
N ASP A 289 -13.66 24.14 -4.43
CA ASP A 289 -12.36 23.46 -4.42
C ASP A 289 -12.39 22.43 -3.29
N LYS A 290 -12.37 21.14 -3.67
CA LYS A 290 -12.15 20.01 -2.76
C LYS A 290 -10.64 19.79 -2.61
N LEU A 291 -10.16 19.74 -1.38
CA LEU A 291 -8.81 19.34 -1.01
C LEU A 291 -8.92 18.04 -0.23
N GLU A 292 -8.22 17.00 -0.65
CA GLU A 292 -8.19 15.71 0.04
C GLU A 292 -6.74 15.32 0.28
N THR A 293 -6.37 15.09 1.53
CA THR A 293 -5.07 14.58 1.94
C THR A 293 -5.29 13.22 2.58
N VAL A 294 -4.60 12.20 2.05
CA VAL A 294 -4.64 10.82 2.55
C VAL A 294 -3.24 10.43 2.97
N GLU A 295 -3.08 9.92 4.18
CA GLU A 295 -1.82 9.44 4.73
C GLU A 295 -2.00 7.99 5.18
N SER A 296 -1.04 7.12 4.86
CA SER A 296 -0.97 5.77 5.40
C SER A 296 0.41 5.48 5.98
N HIS A 297 0.44 5.03 7.23
CA HIS A 297 1.63 4.51 7.89
C HIS A 297 1.42 3.04 8.19
N ARG A 298 2.27 2.19 7.61
CA ARG A 298 2.20 0.74 7.82
C ARG A 298 3.53 0.19 8.29
N LEU A 299 3.47 -0.77 9.20
CA LEU A 299 4.60 -1.58 9.63
C LEU A 299 4.18 -3.05 9.63
N SER A 300 4.91 -3.85 8.87
CA SER A 300 4.66 -5.29 8.78
C SER A 300 5.93 -6.06 9.14
N GLY A 301 5.78 -7.15 9.88
CA GLY A 301 6.86 -8.03 10.30
C GLY A 301 6.51 -9.48 9.98
N ALA A 302 7.48 -10.24 9.48
CA ALA A 302 7.33 -11.66 9.20
C ALA A 302 8.50 -12.44 9.78
N LEU A 303 8.21 -13.45 10.59
CA LEU A 303 9.17 -14.42 11.09
C LEU A 303 8.92 -15.75 10.38
N ARG A 304 9.91 -16.26 9.68
CA ARG A 304 9.84 -17.55 8.98
C ARG A 304 10.73 -18.57 9.69
N TYR A 305 10.23 -19.80 9.75
CA TYR A 305 10.94 -20.96 10.23
C TYR A 305 11.03 -22.01 9.11
N ASP A 306 12.22 -22.54 8.90
CA ASP A 306 12.48 -23.66 8.01
C ASP A 306 13.12 -24.80 8.83
N ARG A 307 12.46 -25.97 8.83
CA ARG A 307 12.94 -27.14 9.55
C ARG A 307 14.07 -27.86 8.79
N GLY A 308 14.20 -27.64 7.48
CA GLY A 308 15.19 -28.26 6.59
C GLY A 308 14.74 -29.57 5.92
N ASP A 309 13.58 -30.09 6.29
CA ASP A 309 12.96 -31.30 5.71
C ASP A 309 11.65 -31.00 4.97
N GLY A 310 11.42 -29.73 4.63
CA GLY A 310 10.21 -29.22 3.97
C GLY A 310 9.13 -28.69 4.92
N GLY A 311 9.25 -28.90 6.23
CA GLY A 311 8.38 -28.26 7.21
C GLY A 311 8.69 -26.78 7.36
N THR A 312 7.68 -25.91 7.15
CA THR A 312 7.86 -24.45 7.25
C THR A 312 6.82 -23.80 8.15
N GLY A 313 7.26 -22.82 8.93
CA GLY A 313 6.42 -21.98 9.78
C GLY A 313 6.52 -20.52 9.38
N LEU A 314 5.42 -19.79 9.52
CA LEU A 314 5.35 -18.37 9.20
C LEU A 314 4.45 -17.68 10.24
N LEU A 315 4.97 -16.61 10.82
CA LEU A 315 4.23 -15.67 11.65
C LEU A 315 4.31 -14.31 10.98
N ARG A 316 3.17 -13.70 10.67
CA ARG A 316 3.07 -12.31 10.20
C ARG A 316 2.30 -11.45 11.19
N LEU A 317 2.79 -10.23 11.36
CA LEU A 317 2.15 -9.19 12.14
C LEU A 317 2.16 -7.92 11.29
N SER A 318 1.04 -7.24 11.16
CA SER A 318 0.98 -5.94 10.49
C SER A 318 0.11 -4.96 11.26
N GLY A 319 0.50 -3.70 11.20
CA GLY A 319 -0.29 -2.58 11.71
C GLY A 319 -0.29 -1.46 10.68
N GLU A 320 -1.44 -0.85 10.44
CA GLU A 320 -1.60 0.26 9.51
C GLU A 320 -2.52 1.34 10.10
N ARG A 321 -2.06 2.58 10.09
CA ARG A 321 -2.81 3.79 10.41
C ARG A 321 -3.07 4.53 9.11
N PHE A 322 -4.34 4.66 8.75
CA PHE A 322 -4.80 5.40 7.59
C PHE A 322 -5.59 6.62 8.04
N ASP A 323 -5.22 7.81 7.59
CA ASP A 323 -5.89 9.07 7.88
C ASP A 323 -6.33 9.73 6.57
N ASN A 324 -7.59 10.18 6.51
CA ASN A 324 -8.14 10.91 5.37
C ASN A 324 -8.74 12.22 5.87
N ARG A 325 -8.28 13.34 5.30
CA ARG A 325 -8.81 14.67 5.56
C ARG A 325 -9.34 15.28 4.27
N VAL A 326 -10.62 15.63 4.28
CA VAL A 326 -11.30 16.30 3.14
C VAL A 326 -11.76 17.69 3.56
N GLU A 327 -11.39 18.71 2.79
CA GLU A 327 -11.85 20.08 2.94
C GLU A 327 -12.63 20.50 1.68
N ASN A 328 -13.84 21.05 1.86
CA ASN A 328 -14.60 21.65 0.76
C ASN A 328 -14.70 23.16 0.99
N ASN A 329 -14.23 23.92 0.00
CA ASN A 329 -14.23 25.37 0.03
C ASN A 329 -15.02 25.91 -1.17
N ALA A 330 -16.16 26.56 -0.93
CA ALA A 330 -16.85 27.30 -1.98
C ALA A 330 -15.97 28.48 -2.45
N ARG A 331 -15.82 28.65 -3.77
CA ARG A 331 -14.99 29.72 -4.36
C ARG A 331 -15.55 31.12 -4.15
N LEU A 332 -16.84 31.23 -3.86
CA LEU A 332 -17.55 32.49 -3.64
C LEU A 332 -17.49 32.98 -2.19
N THR A 333 -16.89 32.19 -1.29
CA THR A 333 -16.83 32.50 0.15
C THR A 333 -15.40 32.44 0.65
N ASP A 334 -15.00 33.40 1.46
CA ASP A 334 -13.64 33.49 2.03
C ASP A 334 -13.42 32.57 3.25
N HIS A 335 -14.35 31.66 3.53
CA HIS A 335 -14.32 30.76 4.68
C HIS A 335 -14.46 29.30 4.24
N ARG A 336 -13.85 28.40 5.02
CA ARG A 336 -13.97 26.94 4.82
C ARG A 336 -15.40 26.51 5.11
N GLU A 337 -15.99 25.69 4.24
CA GLU A 337 -17.40 25.32 4.37
C GLU A 337 -17.58 24.00 5.12
N SER A 338 -16.70 23.03 4.87
CA SER A 338 -16.70 21.78 5.62
C SER A 338 -15.31 21.15 5.68
N VAL A 339 -14.98 20.60 6.85
CA VAL A 339 -13.83 19.72 7.03
C VAL A 339 -14.33 18.37 7.54
N ARG A 340 -13.93 17.29 6.87
CA ARG A 340 -14.16 15.91 7.29
C ARG A 340 -12.82 15.26 7.58
N LYS A 341 -12.77 14.50 8.66
CA LYS A 341 -11.62 13.66 9.01
C LYS A 341 -12.11 12.25 9.25
N ALA A 342 -11.46 11.28 8.66
CA ALA A 342 -11.65 9.87 8.93
C ALA A 342 -10.29 9.25 9.23
N SER A 343 -10.27 8.29 10.14
CA SER A 343 -9.07 7.53 10.44
C SER A 343 -9.40 6.07 10.71
N LEU A 344 -8.54 5.18 10.24
CA LEU A 344 -8.66 3.74 10.37
C LEU A 344 -7.34 3.19 10.93
N ASP A 345 -7.41 2.57 12.10
CA ASP A 345 -6.35 1.72 12.62
C ASP A 345 -6.68 0.29 12.25
N SER A 346 -5.73 -0.45 11.70
CA SER A 346 -5.88 -1.86 11.40
C SER A 346 -4.68 -2.66 11.88
N HIS A 347 -4.94 -3.85 12.40
CA HIS A 347 -3.95 -4.78 12.89
C HIS A 347 -4.29 -6.19 12.41
N ALA A 348 -3.32 -6.89 11.85
CA ALA A 348 -3.48 -8.27 11.45
C ALA A 348 -2.37 -9.16 12.01
N LEU A 349 -2.77 -10.35 12.45
CA LEU A 349 -1.92 -11.45 12.88
C LEU A 349 -2.22 -12.65 11.99
N GLU A 350 -1.20 -13.31 11.48
CA GLU A 350 -1.32 -14.54 10.71
C GLU A 350 -0.27 -15.54 11.19
N ILE A 351 -0.68 -16.78 11.42
CA ILE A 351 0.19 -17.91 11.73
C ILE A 351 -0.12 -18.99 10.72
N GLN A 352 0.92 -19.49 10.06
CA GLN A 352 0.82 -20.58 9.10
C GLN A 352 1.89 -21.63 9.41
N TRP A 353 1.51 -22.90 9.31
CA TRP A 353 2.39 -24.05 9.37
C TRP A 353 2.13 -24.95 8.17
N ASN A 354 3.20 -25.34 7.48
CA ASN A 354 3.15 -26.29 6.39
C ASN A 354 3.93 -27.54 6.80
N GLU A 355 3.26 -28.69 6.73
CA GLU A 355 3.83 -30.00 7.08
C GLU A 355 3.86 -30.90 5.84
N PRO A 356 5.05 -31.36 5.40
CA PRO A 356 5.14 -32.34 4.33
C PRO A 356 4.67 -33.71 4.84
N LEU A 357 3.59 -34.23 4.26
CA LEU A 357 3.07 -35.57 4.56
C LEU A 357 3.73 -36.65 3.69
N SER A 358 4.21 -36.27 2.50
CA SER A 358 5.02 -37.08 1.59
C SER A 358 5.71 -36.16 0.58
N ASP A 359 6.53 -36.71 -0.31
CA ASP A 359 7.22 -35.97 -1.39
C ASP A 359 6.27 -35.19 -2.33
N ARG A 360 4.97 -35.48 -2.30
CA ARG A 360 3.95 -34.84 -3.16
C ARG A 360 2.76 -34.27 -2.41
N GLN A 361 2.74 -34.36 -1.08
CA GLN A 361 1.59 -33.93 -0.27
C GLN A 361 2.05 -32.99 0.83
N LEU A 362 1.43 -31.82 0.89
CA LEU A 362 1.65 -30.81 1.91
C LEU A 362 0.34 -30.54 2.65
N ALA A 363 0.37 -30.59 3.97
CA ALA A 363 -0.72 -30.13 4.81
C ALA A 363 -0.42 -28.72 5.30
N THR A 364 -1.30 -27.77 5.00
CA THR A 364 -1.20 -26.39 5.50
C THR A 364 -2.25 -26.14 6.58
N LEU A 365 -1.80 -25.68 7.74
CA LEU A 365 -2.63 -25.21 8.84
C LEU A 365 -2.38 -23.72 9.02
N GLY A 366 -3.44 -22.93 9.10
CA GLY A 366 -3.34 -21.48 9.25
C GLY A 366 -4.42 -20.93 10.17
N ALA A 367 -4.06 -19.89 10.91
CA ALA A 367 -4.98 -19.09 11.70
C ALA A 367 -4.61 -17.62 11.52
N GLY A 368 -5.62 -16.75 11.41
CA GLY A 368 -5.39 -15.33 11.30
C GLY A 368 -6.51 -14.54 11.95
N GLU A 369 -6.14 -13.36 12.45
CA GLU A 369 -7.06 -12.39 13.04
C GLU A 369 -6.77 -11.02 12.42
N ASN A 370 -7.82 -10.30 12.06
CA ASN A 370 -7.72 -8.94 11.56
C ASN A 370 -8.72 -8.07 12.34
N THR A 371 -8.22 -6.99 12.93
CA THR A 371 -9.02 -6.05 13.72
C THR A 371 -8.84 -4.66 13.15
N SER A 372 -9.93 -3.90 13.08
CA SER A 372 -9.90 -2.54 12.56
C SER A 372 -10.82 -1.63 13.36
N ALA A 373 -10.33 -0.43 13.71
CA ALA A 373 -11.07 0.59 14.43
C ALA A 373 -11.15 1.86 13.57
N CYS A 374 -12.38 2.35 13.35
CA CYS A 374 -12.62 3.55 12.55
C CYS A 374 -13.13 4.69 13.43
N ALA A 375 -12.58 5.88 13.23
CA ALA A 375 -13.09 7.11 13.82
C ALA A 375 -13.33 8.12 12.70
N SER A 376 -14.47 8.82 12.74
CA SER A 376 -14.75 9.90 11.78
C SER A 376 -15.40 11.09 12.47
N SER A 377 -15.12 12.27 11.94
CA SER A 377 -15.71 13.53 12.40
C SER A 377 -15.94 14.47 11.23
N MET A 378 -17.00 15.26 11.33
CA MET A 378 -17.30 16.33 10.38
C MET A 378 -17.53 17.61 11.16
N HIS A 379 -16.83 18.67 10.79
CA HIS A 379 -16.99 19.98 11.37
C HIS A 379 -17.25 21.00 10.26
N LYS A 380 -18.26 21.84 10.45
CA LYS A 380 -18.39 23.09 9.69
C LYS A 380 -17.70 24.17 10.52
N PRO A 381 -16.49 24.62 10.14
CA PRO A 381 -15.83 25.65 10.90
C PRO A 381 -16.69 26.92 10.89
N THR A 382 -16.86 27.54 12.05
CA THR A 382 -17.38 28.91 12.15
C THR A 382 -16.47 29.81 11.33
N ALA A 383 -17.05 30.69 10.50
CA ALA A 383 -16.40 31.48 9.46
C ALA A 383 -15.00 31.96 9.87
N THR A 384 -13.98 31.19 9.52
CA THR A 384 -12.58 31.48 9.77
C THR A 384 -11.95 31.72 8.41
N ALA A 385 -11.36 32.91 8.26
CA ALA A 385 -10.80 33.37 7.00
C ALA A 385 -9.74 32.38 6.48
N LYS A 386 -9.78 32.12 5.18
CA LYS A 386 -8.76 31.35 4.47
C LYS A 386 -7.38 32.00 4.69
N PRO A 387 -6.31 31.25 5.01
CA PRO A 387 -4.96 31.81 4.99
C PRO A 387 -4.65 32.32 3.57
N PRO A 388 -3.86 33.40 3.43
CA PRO A 388 -3.62 34.08 2.16
C PRO A 388 -3.00 33.19 1.09
#